data_AF-A0A352GMD0-F1
#
_entry.id   AF-A0A352GMD0-F1
#
_cell.length_a   1.000
_cell.length_b   1.000
_cell.length_c   1.000
_cell.angle_alpha   90.00
_cell.angle_beta   90.00
_cell.angle_gamma   90.00
#
_symmetry.space_group_name_H-M   'P 1'
#
loop_
_entity.id
_entity.type
_entity.pdbx_description
1 polymer ?
#
loop_
_entity_poly.entity_id
_entity_poly.type
_entity_poly.pdbx_seq_one_letter_code
_entity_poly.pdbx_strand_id
1 'polypeptide(L)'
;MAISHGPAMSAVEGPFAEQTWDFTTPALRWLLDHWLEKRGDRDCPRWRDIDLPSMYKYAPNIVVKDAVDGGRDFRVRFWGTAVTEWLRIDATGKLLSEYFPANGRERILESHRQALTGD
;
A
#
# COMPACT_ATOMS: atom_id res chain seq x y z
N MET A 1 -21.94 3.49 40.98
CA MET A 1 -21.96 2.81 39.67
C MET A 1 -20.71 3.26 38.93
N ALA A 2 -19.64 2.46 38.97
CA ALA A 2 -18.34 2.82 38.38
C ALA A 2 -18.28 2.34 36.94
N ILE A 3 -18.12 3.28 35.99
CA ILE A 3 -17.86 2.95 34.59
C ILE A 3 -16.39 2.54 34.50
N SER A 4 -16.13 1.23 34.33
CA SER A 4 -14.78 0.77 34.00
C SER A 4 -14.45 1.26 32.60
N HIS A 5 -13.54 2.23 32.52
CA HIS A 5 -12.93 2.58 31.26
C HIS A 5 -12.10 1.36 30.83
N GLY A 6 -12.49 0.72 29.73
CA GLY A 6 -11.64 -0.28 29.08
C GLY A 6 -10.24 0.30 28.84
N PRO A 7 -9.20 -0.53 28.72
CA PRO A 7 -7.84 -0.05 28.55
C PRO A 7 -7.79 0.95 27.40
N ALA A 8 -7.22 2.13 27.66
CA ALA A 8 -7.02 3.16 26.66
C ALA A 8 -6.17 2.56 25.54
N MET A 9 -6.80 2.27 24.39
CA MET A 9 -6.07 1.94 23.18
C MET A 9 -5.25 3.19 22.81
N SER A 10 -3.93 3.10 22.93
CA SER A 10 -3.05 4.16 22.44
C SER A 10 -3.29 4.35 20.94
N ALA A 11 -3.32 5.61 20.51
CA ALA A 11 -3.34 5.93 19.09
C ALA A 11 -2.14 5.25 18.44
N VAL A 12 -2.43 4.33 17.54
CA VAL A 12 -1.44 3.65 16.71
C VAL A 12 -0.73 4.70 15.85
N GLU A 13 0.55 4.95 16.10
CA GLU A 13 1.35 5.91 15.36
C GLU A 13 1.67 5.41 13.94
N GLY A 14 0.80 5.77 12.99
CA GLY A 14 1.01 5.65 11.55
C GLY A 14 0.78 4.25 10.98
N PRO A 15 0.85 4.09 9.64
CA PRO A 15 0.60 2.80 9.02
C PRO A 15 1.72 1.83 9.42
N PHE A 16 1.34 0.75 10.09
CA PHE A 16 2.22 -0.39 10.31
C PHE A 16 2.44 -1.09 8.98
N ALA A 17 3.70 -1.18 8.56
CA ALA A 17 4.11 -2.21 7.62
C ALA A 17 4.59 -3.40 8.46
N GLU A 18 3.73 -4.40 8.61
CA GLU A 18 4.15 -5.70 9.16
C GLU A 18 4.58 -6.57 8.00
N GLN A 19 5.83 -7.03 8.01
CA GLN A 19 6.25 -8.11 7.13
C GLN A 19 5.59 -9.40 7.64
N THR A 20 4.46 -9.74 7.04
CA THR A 20 3.83 -11.04 7.25
C THR A 20 4.20 -11.98 6.11
N TRP A 21 4.64 -13.18 6.48
CA TRP A 21 4.84 -14.29 5.55
C TRP A 21 3.60 -15.19 5.46
N ASP A 22 2.52 -14.80 6.15
CA ASP A 22 1.29 -15.58 6.24
C ASP A 22 0.23 -15.10 5.23
N PHE A 23 0.24 -15.74 4.05
CA PHE A 23 -0.80 -15.63 3.03
C PHE A 23 -1.92 -16.67 3.29
N THR A 24 -2.43 -16.75 4.54
CA THR A 24 -3.54 -17.66 4.90
C THR A 24 -4.87 -17.23 4.31
N THR A 25 -5.07 -15.94 4.06
CA THR A 25 -6.34 -15.49 3.44
C THR A 25 -6.36 -15.86 1.94
N PRO A 26 -7.48 -16.39 1.42
CA PRO A 26 -7.59 -16.73 -0.01
C PRO A 26 -7.33 -15.54 -0.94
N ALA A 27 -7.66 -14.32 -0.50
CA ALA A 27 -7.45 -13.10 -1.27
C ALA A 27 -5.96 -12.77 -1.44
N LEU A 28 -5.19 -12.82 -0.35
CA LEU A 28 -3.75 -12.55 -0.39
C LEU A 28 -3.01 -13.65 -1.18
N ARG A 29 -3.44 -14.91 -1.04
CA ARG A 29 -2.87 -16.02 -1.81
C ARG A 29 -3.09 -15.87 -3.31
N TRP A 30 -4.31 -15.50 -3.72
CA TRP A 30 -4.60 -15.21 -5.13
C TRP A 30 -3.75 -14.04 -5.67
N LEU A 31 -3.58 -12.96 -4.89
CA LEU A 31 -2.75 -11.83 -5.30
C LEU A 31 -1.28 -12.21 -5.43
N LEU A 32 -0.77 -13.07 -4.55
CA LEU A 32 0.58 -13.61 -4.65
C LEU A 32 0.74 -14.48 -5.91
N ASP A 33 -0.19 -15.41 -6.15
CA ASP A 33 -0.16 -16.26 -7.35
C ASP A 33 -0.20 -15.41 -8.64
N HIS A 34 -1.06 -14.40 -8.67
CA HIS A 34 -1.13 -13.45 -9.78
C HIS A 34 0.19 -12.68 -9.95
N TRP A 35 0.78 -12.21 -8.85
CA TRP A 35 2.08 -11.52 -8.89
C TRP A 35 3.20 -12.41 -9.43
N LEU A 36 3.27 -13.67 -8.96
CA LEU A 36 4.24 -14.67 -9.40
C LEU A 36 4.07 -15.00 -10.90
N GLU A 37 2.83 -15.14 -11.37
CA GLU A 37 2.53 -15.33 -12.79
C GLU A 37 3.01 -14.15 -13.62
N LYS A 38 2.73 -12.91 -13.20
CA LYS A 38 3.09 -11.71 -13.97
C LYS A 38 4.58 -11.40 -13.94
N ARG A 39 5.32 -11.71 -12.86
CA ARG A 39 6.78 -11.51 -12.85
C ARG A 39 7.49 -12.48 -13.79
N GLY A 40 7.03 -13.73 -13.87
CA GLY A 40 7.76 -14.79 -14.57
C GLY A 40 9.16 -14.96 -13.98
N ASP A 41 10.19 -14.94 -14.82
CA ASP A 41 11.60 -15.07 -14.37
C ASP A 41 12.23 -13.75 -13.86
N ARG A 42 11.47 -12.64 -13.84
CA ARG A 42 11.96 -11.33 -13.36
C ARG A 42 11.77 -11.17 -11.86
N ASP A 43 12.40 -10.15 -11.28
CA ASP A 43 12.29 -9.83 -9.85
C ASP A 43 10.91 -9.26 -9.48
N CYS A 44 10.27 -8.56 -10.41
CA CYS A 44 8.90 -8.07 -10.24
C CYS A 44 8.17 -7.94 -11.59
N PRO A 45 6.82 -7.92 -11.58
CA PRO A 45 6.04 -7.60 -12.77
C PRO A 45 6.35 -6.18 -13.24
N ARG A 46 6.33 -5.94 -14.56
CA ARG A 46 6.26 -4.55 -15.04
C ARG A 46 4.84 -4.06 -14.81
N TRP A 47 4.70 -2.78 -14.54
CA TRP A 47 3.38 -2.15 -14.41
C TRP A 47 2.46 -2.45 -15.60
N ARG A 48 3.01 -2.47 -16.83
CA ARG A 48 2.25 -2.78 -18.05
C ARG A 48 1.68 -4.20 -18.11
N ASP A 49 2.19 -5.12 -17.28
CA ASP A 49 1.73 -6.51 -17.21
C ASP A 49 0.59 -6.67 -16.18
N ILE A 50 0.34 -5.64 -15.36
CA ILE A 50 -0.72 -5.61 -14.35
C ILE A 50 -1.96 -4.96 -14.95
N ASP A 51 -3.03 -5.74 -15.09
CA ASP A 51 -4.34 -5.28 -15.54
C ASP A 51 -5.30 -5.16 -14.34
N LEU A 52 -5.40 -3.97 -13.76
CA LEU A 52 -6.29 -3.71 -12.61
C LEU A 52 -7.76 -4.12 -12.87
N PRO A 53 -8.37 -3.81 -14.04
CA PRO A 53 -9.67 -4.34 -14.42
C PRO A 53 -9.82 -5.86 -14.28
N SER A 54 -8.83 -6.66 -14.68
CA SER A 54 -8.87 -8.13 -14.52
C SER A 54 -8.93 -8.59 -13.05
N MET A 55 -8.48 -7.74 -12.13
CA MET A 55 -8.47 -7.98 -10.68
C MET A 55 -9.44 -7.06 -9.94
N TYR A 56 -10.56 -6.66 -10.57
CA TYR A 56 -11.55 -5.73 -10.01
C TYR A 56 -12.02 -6.07 -8.59
N LYS A 57 -12.01 -7.35 -8.21
CA LYS A 57 -12.37 -7.81 -6.86
C LYS A 57 -11.38 -7.33 -5.78
N TYR A 58 -10.11 -7.16 -6.15
CA TYR A 58 -9.02 -6.80 -5.25
C TYR A 58 -8.55 -5.35 -5.44
N ALA A 59 -8.69 -4.80 -6.65
CA ALA A 59 -8.31 -3.43 -6.99
C ALA A 59 -8.81 -2.35 -6.00
N PRO A 60 -10.02 -2.44 -5.39
CA PRO A 60 -10.45 -1.48 -4.37
C PRO A 60 -9.50 -1.33 -3.18
N ASN A 61 -8.67 -2.33 -2.88
CA ASN A 61 -7.71 -2.32 -1.76
C ASN A 61 -6.28 -1.99 -2.19
N ILE A 62 -6.04 -1.68 -3.46
CA ILE A 62 -4.71 -1.47 -4.03
C ILE A 62 -4.43 0.03 -4.17
N VAL A 63 -3.18 0.42 -3.89
CA VAL A 63 -2.64 1.73 -4.25
C VAL A 63 -1.43 1.50 -5.15
N VAL A 64 -1.36 2.21 -6.27
CA VAL A 64 -0.22 2.16 -7.19
C VAL A 64 0.45 3.51 -7.21
N LYS A 65 1.77 3.52 -7.07
CA LYS A 65 2.57 4.74 -7.07
C LYS A 65 3.75 4.60 -8.02
N ASP A 66 4.02 5.66 -8.76
CA ASP A 66 5.24 5.81 -9.54
C ASP A 66 6.32 6.44 -8.66
N ALA A 67 7.52 5.86 -8.63
CA ALA A 67 8.67 6.51 -8.02
C ALA A 67 9.08 7.76 -8.83
N VAL A 68 9.33 8.86 -8.13
CA VAL A 68 9.80 10.14 -8.70
C VAL A 68 11.27 10.32 -8.31
N ASP A 69 12.12 10.63 -9.29
CA ASP A 69 13.57 10.84 -9.12
C ASP A 69 14.25 9.76 -8.26
N GLY A 70 14.04 8.48 -8.61
CA GLY A 70 14.66 7.35 -7.90
C GLY A 70 14.10 7.09 -6.49
N GLY A 71 12.89 7.58 -6.18
CA GLY A 71 12.27 7.39 -4.86
C GLY A 71 12.43 8.59 -3.92
N ARG A 72 12.77 9.77 -4.46
CA ARG A 72 12.69 11.04 -3.74
C ARG A 72 11.26 11.30 -3.24
N ASP A 73 10.28 10.95 -4.07
CA ASP A 73 8.85 10.97 -3.76
C ASP A 73 8.10 9.91 -4.58
N PHE A 74 6.80 9.79 -4.39
CA PHE A 74 5.96 8.80 -5.05
C PHE A 74 4.63 9.42 -5.50
N ARG A 75 4.38 9.44 -6.81
CA ARG A 75 3.12 9.96 -7.37
C ARG A 75 2.08 8.84 -7.44
N VAL A 76 0.91 9.06 -6.85
CA VAL A 76 -0.18 8.10 -6.88
C VAL A 76 -0.77 8.02 -8.29
N ARG A 77 -0.64 6.85 -8.90
CA ARG A 77 -1.23 6.51 -10.21
C ARG A 77 -2.65 5.99 -10.08
N PHE A 78 -2.90 5.17 -9.06
CA PHE A 78 -4.21 4.57 -8.79
C PHE A 78 -4.45 4.50 -7.29
N TRP A 79 -5.68 4.79 -6.89
CA TRP A 79 -6.14 4.75 -5.52
C TRP A 79 -7.44 3.94 -5.44
N GLY A 80 -7.39 2.79 -4.78
CA GLY A 80 -8.53 1.89 -4.65
C GLY A 80 -9.67 2.51 -3.83
N THR A 81 -10.91 2.19 -4.19
CA THR A 81 -12.11 2.77 -3.57
C THR A 81 -12.28 2.37 -2.10
N ALA A 82 -11.92 1.14 -1.71
CA ALA A 82 -11.96 0.72 -0.31
C ALA A 82 -10.91 1.48 0.53
N VAL A 83 -9.78 1.85 -0.08
CA VAL A 83 -8.78 2.74 0.54
C VAL A 83 -9.38 4.13 0.77
N THR A 84 -10.12 4.67 -0.21
CA THR A 84 -10.86 5.94 -0.05
C THR A 84 -11.89 5.87 1.08
N GLU A 85 -12.65 4.78 1.16
CA GLU A 85 -13.65 4.59 2.22
C GLU A 85 -13.02 4.53 3.61
N TRP A 86 -11.87 3.86 3.73
CA TRP A 86 -11.16 3.72 4.99
C TRP A 86 -10.43 5.00 5.42
N LEU A 87 -9.66 5.61 4.52
CA LEU A 87 -8.84 6.79 4.81
C LEU A 87 -9.59 8.13 4.63
N ARG A 88 -10.79 8.11 4.05
CA ARG A 88 -11.60 9.31 3.73
C ARG A 88 -10.87 10.33 2.85
N ILE A 89 -9.94 9.86 2.01
CA ILE A 89 -9.17 10.64 1.05
C ILE A 89 -8.99 9.83 -0.23
N ASP A 90 -9.09 10.50 -1.38
CA ASP A 90 -8.57 10.03 -2.65
C ASP A 90 -7.32 10.86 -2.99
N ALA A 91 -6.16 10.20 -3.02
CA ALA A 91 -4.90 10.87 -3.33
C ALA A 91 -4.43 10.66 -4.77
N THR A 92 -5.30 10.20 -5.67
CA THR A 92 -4.97 10.03 -7.10
C THR A 92 -4.33 11.28 -7.67
N GLY A 93 -3.20 11.12 -8.34
CA GLY A 93 -2.42 12.20 -8.94
C GLY A 93 -1.50 12.98 -7.98
N LYS A 94 -1.70 12.87 -6.66
CA LYS A 94 -0.86 13.55 -5.65
C LYS A 94 0.45 12.80 -5.42
N LEU A 95 1.47 13.53 -5.01
CA LEU A 95 2.67 13.00 -4.39
C LEU A 95 2.40 12.55 -2.96
N LEU A 96 3.13 11.54 -2.49
CA LEU A 96 3.09 11.09 -1.10
C LEU A 96 3.32 12.27 -0.15
N SER A 97 4.28 13.14 -0.48
CA SER A 97 4.61 14.30 0.33
C SER A 97 3.50 15.36 0.45
N GLU A 98 2.52 15.36 -0.47
CA GLU A 98 1.40 16.31 -0.50
C GLU A 98 0.22 15.89 0.37
N TYR A 99 0.01 14.58 0.56
CA TYR A 99 -1.14 14.08 1.32
C TYR A 99 -0.77 13.42 2.65
N PHE A 100 0.50 13.07 2.85
CA PHE A 100 0.97 12.50 4.10
C PHE A 100 1.47 13.61 5.05
N PRO A 101 1.07 13.62 6.34
CA PRO A 101 1.52 14.62 7.30
C PRO A 101 3.05 14.69 7.41
N ALA A 102 3.58 15.90 7.58
CA ALA A 102 5.03 16.12 7.70
C ALA A 102 5.65 15.29 8.83
N ASN A 103 4.93 15.14 9.96
CA ASN A 103 5.31 14.22 11.02
C ASN A 103 5.10 12.77 10.54
N GLY A 104 6.20 12.03 10.37
CA GLY A 104 6.18 10.63 9.91
C GLY A 104 6.32 10.44 8.40
N ARG A 105 6.27 11.50 7.58
CA ARG A 105 6.43 11.41 6.12
C ARG A 105 7.71 10.71 5.70
N GLU A 106 8.86 11.06 6.29
CA GLU A 106 10.14 10.46 5.87
C GLU A 106 10.17 8.96 6.15
N ARG A 107 9.64 8.52 7.29
CA ARG A 107 9.52 7.09 7.61
C ARG A 107 8.70 6.34 6.55
N ILE A 108 7.62 6.96 6.07
CA ILE A 108 6.78 6.37 5.04
C ILE A 108 7.48 6.38 3.68
N LEU A 109 8.15 7.46 3.30
CA LEU A 109 8.97 7.51 2.08
C LEU A 109 10.02 6.41 2.09
N GLU A 110 10.72 6.22 3.22
CA GLU A 110 11.73 5.18 3.38
C GLU A 110 11.15 3.77 3.19
N SER A 111 10.00 3.49 3.82
CA SER A 111 9.30 2.21 3.60
C SER A 111 8.94 1.97 2.13
N HIS A 112 8.61 3.02 1.36
CA HIS A 112 8.33 2.88 -0.07
C HIS A 112 9.60 2.67 -0.90
N ARG A 113 10.75 3.24 -0.49
CA ARG A 113 12.04 3.02 -1.17
C ARG A 113 12.50 1.56 -1.08
N GLN A 114 12.13 0.84 -0.03
CA GLN A 114 12.44 -0.60 0.09
C GLN A 114 11.88 -1.41 -1.09
N ALA A 115 10.76 -0.98 -1.69
CA ALA A 115 10.20 -1.64 -2.88
C ALA A 115 11.04 -1.42 -4.16
N LEU A 116 11.98 -0.47 -4.14
CA LEU A 116 12.90 -0.20 -5.26
C LEU A 116 14.19 -1.01 -5.18
N THR A 117 14.47 -1.60 -4.02
CA THR A 117 15.70 -2.35 -3.72
C THR A 117 15.43 -3.83 -3.46
N GLY A 118 14.20 -4.30 -3.71
CA GLY A 118 13.87 -5.71 -3.58
C GLY A 118 14.48 -6.48 -4.74
N ASP A 119 15.60 -7.15 -4.45
CA ASP A 119 16.23 -8.19 -5.30
C ASP A 119 15.31 -9.41 -5.44
#